data_AF-A0A3S2V400-F1
#
_entry.id   AF-A0A3S2V400-F1
#
_cell.length_a   1.000
_cell.length_b   1.000
_cell.length_c   1.000
_cell.angle_alpha   90.00
_cell.angle_beta   90.00
_cell.angle_gamma   90.00
#
_symmetry.space_group_name_H-M   'P 1'
#
loop_
_entity.id
_entity.type
_entity.pdbx_description
1 polymer ?
#
loop_
_entity_poly.entity_id
_entity_poly.type
_entity_poly.pdbx_seq_one_letter_code
_entity_poly.pdbx_strand_id
1 'polypeptide(L)'
;MKKIKYAKLTLLIALLMMTIISCKENKGYNEPISGDKTKPGVVTNVKVDDFNGGSYITYDLPNSENILYVLAKYKINDNVSRETKASYYKDTITVEGFAASKEYSVTLYTVTRANVMSDPVEVIVHPKTPVYQLVKPTVAISEDFGGINVQGLNPLKKEIGLILLAYDNSTNRMEVQDQFFTKADTINYSVRGFANASRDFGIYVTDRWGNISDTIKNTLTPLYEEMADKGKFSVYNLNSDTPIGFGWVLPNLWNGNTGGDGWHTASGNRPPYICTFGIGKTYKLSRFIIWERTGQYTYGLGNPKDFSLWGSNAAHPGDAVLPLLAPEGTVIGDWVNMGNYHFPDPPSGNPPGSTTAADEAFVNAGVNFNVPFNAPSVQFLRISVQTTWGNSDAAHIIEMSVYGRPE
;
A
#
# COMPACT_ATOMS: atom_id res chain seq x y z
N MET A 1 77.88 -2.21 -6.84
CA MET A 1 76.46 -2.47 -6.47
C MET A 1 75.78 -1.38 -5.62
N LYS A 2 76.48 -0.40 -5.02
CA LYS A 2 75.84 0.65 -4.19
C LYS A 2 75.19 1.81 -4.97
N LYS A 3 75.74 2.25 -6.11
CA LYS A 3 75.22 3.41 -6.89
C LYS A 3 73.83 3.17 -7.55
N ILE A 4 73.51 1.93 -7.94
CA ILE A 4 72.21 1.57 -8.55
C ILE A 4 71.06 1.61 -7.52
N LYS A 5 71.36 1.39 -6.23
CA LYS A 5 70.36 1.45 -5.15
C LYS A 5 69.89 2.87 -4.85
N TYR A 6 70.76 3.87 -4.98
CA TYR A 6 70.40 5.27 -4.77
C TYR A 6 69.53 5.81 -5.91
N ALA A 7 69.85 5.50 -7.17
CA ALA A 7 69.02 5.94 -8.32
C ALA A 7 67.59 5.38 -8.28
N LYS A 8 67.42 4.12 -7.84
CA LYS A 8 66.08 3.52 -7.64
C LYS A 8 65.34 4.14 -6.47
N LEU A 9 66.03 4.53 -5.41
CA LEU A 9 65.46 5.21 -4.25
C LEU A 9 65.02 6.64 -4.60
N THR A 10 65.82 7.39 -5.37
CA THR A 10 65.46 8.73 -5.83
C THR A 10 64.27 8.70 -6.79
N LEU A 11 64.19 7.68 -7.66
CA LEU A 11 63.05 7.49 -8.56
C LEU A 11 61.78 7.09 -7.79
N LEU A 12 61.89 6.27 -6.74
CA LEU A 12 60.76 5.91 -5.87
C LEU A 12 60.25 7.12 -5.09
N ILE A 13 61.16 7.98 -4.59
CA ILE A 13 60.82 9.21 -3.87
C ILE A 13 60.19 10.25 -4.81
N ALA A 14 60.66 10.35 -6.06
CA ALA A 14 60.06 11.22 -7.08
C ALA A 14 58.67 10.71 -7.51
N LEU A 15 58.47 9.39 -7.61
CA LEU A 15 57.17 8.79 -7.93
C LEU A 15 56.17 8.92 -6.77
N LEU A 16 56.65 8.83 -5.52
CA LEU A 16 55.87 9.07 -4.31
C LEU A 16 55.52 10.56 -4.11
N MET A 17 56.34 11.49 -4.63
CA MET A 17 56.01 12.92 -4.66
C MET A 17 54.98 13.27 -5.73
N MET A 18 54.83 12.48 -6.81
CA MET A 18 53.78 12.68 -7.80
C MET A 18 52.40 12.16 -7.35
N THR A 19 52.33 11.23 -6.38
CA THR A 19 51.04 10.74 -5.85
C THR A 19 50.37 11.70 -4.87
N ILE A 20 51.07 12.74 -4.41
CA ILE A 20 50.56 13.74 -3.43
C ILE A 20 49.92 14.98 -4.09
N ILE A 21 49.85 15.03 -5.43
CA ILE A 21 49.18 16.10 -6.18
C ILE A 21 47.80 15.63 -6.72
N SER A 22 47.35 14.44 -6.31
CA SER A 22 45.99 13.97 -6.60
C SER A 22 44.97 14.72 -5.75
N CYS A 23 44.08 15.45 -6.43
CA CYS A 23 42.84 16.07 -5.98
C CYS A 23 42.84 16.65 -4.55
N LYS A 24 42.96 17.98 -4.47
CA LYS A 24 42.32 18.70 -3.35
C LYS A 24 40.84 18.30 -3.34
N GLU A 25 40.39 17.64 -2.29
CA GLU A 25 38.96 17.54 -1.99
C GLU A 25 38.39 18.95 -2.01
N ASN A 26 37.41 19.17 -2.89
CA ASN A 26 36.68 20.42 -2.93
C ASN A 26 35.84 20.52 -1.65
N LYS A 27 36.39 21.21 -0.64
CA LYS A 27 35.72 21.48 0.65
C LYS A 27 34.55 22.47 0.51
N GLY A 28 34.17 22.86 -0.71
CA GLY A 28 33.13 23.83 -1.03
C GLY A 28 31.75 23.25 -1.27
N TYR A 29 31.30 22.23 -0.53
CA TYR A 29 29.91 21.74 -0.69
C TYR A 29 28.85 22.77 -0.25
N ASN A 30 29.25 23.83 0.48
CA ASN A 30 28.37 24.91 0.95
C ASN A 30 28.81 26.32 0.51
N GLU A 31 29.86 26.44 -0.31
CA GLU A 31 30.27 27.76 -0.82
C GLU A 31 29.59 28.04 -2.17
N PRO A 32 29.20 29.30 -2.44
CA PRO A 32 28.58 29.64 -3.72
C PRO A 32 29.54 29.30 -4.87
N ILE A 33 28.99 28.66 -5.91
CA ILE A 33 29.75 28.12 -7.06
C ILE A 33 30.40 29.24 -7.88
N SER A 34 29.92 30.48 -7.73
CA SER A 34 30.42 31.67 -8.42
C SER A 34 30.76 32.78 -7.42
N GLY A 35 31.85 33.51 -7.69
CA GLY A 35 32.19 34.75 -7.00
C GLY A 35 31.47 35.99 -7.55
N ASP A 36 30.74 35.85 -8.66
CA ASP A 36 29.99 36.96 -9.27
C ASP A 36 28.72 37.29 -8.46
N LYS A 37 28.79 38.40 -7.72
CA LYS A 37 27.72 38.92 -6.86
C LYS A 37 26.78 39.90 -7.55
N THR A 38 26.79 39.96 -8.88
CA THR A 38 25.87 40.82 -9.63
C THR A 38 24.42 40.43 -9.31
N LYS A 39 23.60 41.42 -8.94
CA LYS A 39 22.18 41.20 -8.64
C LYS A 39 21.45 40.76 -9.91
N PRO A 40 20.73 39.63 -9.92
CA PRO A 40 20.02 39.17 -11.10
C PRO A 40 18.77 40.03 -11.34
N GLY A 41 18.31 40.05 -12.60
CA GLY A 41 16.99 40.59 -12.94
C GLY A 41 15.85 39.75 -12.35
N VAL A 42 14.64 40.29 -12.41
CA VAL A 42 13.42 39.58 -12.02
C VAL A 42 12.94 38.66 -13.14
N VAL A 43 12.06 37.70 -12.81
CA VAL A 43 11.29 36.95 -13.82
C VAL A 43 10.21 37.85 -14.43
N THR A 44 9.83 37.60 -15.69
CA THR A 44 8.83 38.39 -16.41
C THR A 44 7.80 37.51 -17.11
N ASN A 45 6.76 38.10 -17.72
CA ASN A 45 5.72 37.38 -18.46
C ASN A 45 5.06 36.25 -17.65
N VAL A 46 4.82 36.51 -16.37
CA VAL A 46 4.27 35.54 -15.43
C VAL A 46 2.85 35.15 -15.84
N LYS A 47 2.58 33.85 -15.93
CA LYS A 47 1.24 33.28 -16.13
C LYS A 47 0.98 32.18 -15.12
N VAL A 48 -0.26 32.12 -14.65
CA VAL A 48 -0.72 31.16 -13.64
C VAL A 48 -1.70 30.18 -14.28
N ASP A 49 -1.51 28.89 -14.02
CA ASP A 49 -2.47 27.83 -14.31
C ASP A 49 -2.78 27.05 -13.03
N ASP A 50 -4.02 27.19 -12.55
CA ASP A 50 -4.45 26.67 -11.25
C ASP A 50 -4.99 25.23 -11.34
N PHE A 51 -4.55 24.39 -10.40
CA PHE A 51 -5.02 23.02 -10.23
C PHE A 51 -5.37 22.71 -8.77
N ASN A 52 -5.84 21.48 -8.50
CA ASN A 52 -6.30 21.10 -7.17
C ASN A 52 -5.16 21.12 -6.13
N GLY A 53 -5.23 22.07 -5.20
CA GLY A 53 -4.24 22.26 -4.13
C GLY A 53 -2.90 22.87 -4.58
N GLY A 54 -2.82 23.44 -5.80
CA GLY A 54 -1.58 24.00 -6.33
C GLY A 54 -1.77 24.80 -7.61
N SER A 55 -0.67 25.40 -8.08
CA SER A 55 -0.64 26.18 -9.32
C SER A 55 0.69 25.99 -10.02
N TYR A 56 0.66 26.00 -11.35
CA TYR A 56 1.83 26.17 -12.19
C TYR A 56 2.02 27.65 -12.47
N ILE A 57 3.23 28.16 -12.21
CA ILE A 57 3.59 29.54 -12.54
C ILE A 57 4.69 29.47 -13.60
N THR A 58 4.35 29.92 -14.81
CA THR A 58 5.27 30.00 -15.95
C THR A 58 5.80 31.42 -16.09
N TYR A 59 7.05 31.58 -16.51
CA TYR A 59 7.72 32.87 -16.60
C TYR A 59 8.90 32.84 -17.57
N ASP A 60 9.33 34.03 -17.99
CA ASP A 60 10.57 34.22 -18.73
C ASP A 60 11.72 34.57 -17.77
N LEU A 61 12.84 33.87 -17.94
CA LEU A 61 14.07 34.11 -17.18
C LEU A 61 14.80 35.35 -17.69
N PRO A 62 15.44 36.13 -16.80
CA PRO A 62 16.31 37.22 -17.22
C PRO A 62 17.53 36.66 -17.96
N ASN A 63 18.03 37.42 -18.94
CA ASN A 63 19.18 37.01 -19.75
C ASN A 63 20.48 37.10 -18.93
N SER A 64 20.83 36.02 -18.22
CA SER A 64 22.07 35.92 -17.44
C SER A 64 22.49 34.46 -17.26
N GLU A 65 23.74 34.16 -17.63
CA GLU A 65 24.32 32.84 -17.40
C GLU A 65 24.59 32.55 -15.91
N ASN A 66 24.57 33.55 -15.03
CA ASN A 66 24.86 33.41 -13.60
C ASN A 66 23.64 32.93 -12.77
N ILE A 67 22.49 32.70 -13.41
CA ILE A 67 21.29 32.22 -12.70
C ILE A 67 21.46 30.75 -12.31
N LEU A 68 21.02 30.42 -11.10
CA LEU A 68 21.02 29.06 -10.56
C LEU A 68 19.60 28.48 -10.53
N TYR A 69 18.64 29.21 -9.96
CA TYR A 69 17.23 28.81 -9.88
C TYR A 69 16.30 30.01 -9.69
N VAL A 70 15.01 29.78 -9.89
CA VAL A 70 13.92 30.63 -9.39
C VAL A 70 13.40 30.04 -8.09
N LEU A 71 13.17 30.89 -7.09
CA LEU A 71 12.67 30.56 -5.76
C LEU A 71 11.25 31.13 -5.61
N ALA A 72 10.29 30.28 -5.28
CA ALA A 72 8.98 30.70 -4.82
C ALA A 72 8.92 30.60 -3.29
N LYS A 73 8.45 31.65 -2.63
CA LYS A 73 8.09 31.66 -1.20
C LYS A 73 6.60 31.93 -1.07
N TYR A 74 5.90 31.12 -0.27
CA TYR A 74 4.45 31.21 -0.13
C TYR A 74 3.98 30.59 1.18
N LYS A 75 2.77 30.94 1.60
CA LYS A 75 2.07 30.29 2.72
C LYS A 75 1.00 29.36 2.18
N ILE A 76 0.94 28.13 2.68
CA ILE A 76 -0.08 27.15 2.27
C ILE A 76 -1.35 27.22 3.13
N ASN A 77 -1.20 27.77 4.34
CA ASN A 77 -2.25 28.14 5.28
C ASN A 77 -1.71 29.24 6.20
N ASP A 78 -2.47 29.66 7.21
CA ASP A 78 -2.10 30.81 8.04
C ASP A 78 -0.80 30.58 8.86
N ASN A 79 -0.43 29.31 9.09
CA ASN A 79 0.64 28.90 9.99
C ASN A 79 1.87 28.32 9.29
N VAL A 80 1.76 27.86 8.04
CA VAL A 80 2.81 27.10 7.36
C VAL A 80 3.30 27.83 6.10
N SER A 81 4.58 28.19 6.13
CA SER A 81 5.33 28.71 4.98
C SER A 81 6.04 27.58 4.23
N ARG A 82 6.16 27.73 2.92
CA ARG A 82 6.87 26.82 2.02
C ARG A 82 7.78 27.60 1.09
N GLU A 83 8.83 26.91 0.66
CA GLU A 83 9.69 27.35 -0.42
C GLU A 83 9.77 26.27 -1.49
N THR A 84 9.79 26.67 -2.75
CA THR A 84 10.00 25.75 -3.88
C THR A 84 11.02 26.36 -4.83
N LYS A 85 11.81 25.52 -5.49
CA LYS A 85 12.85 25.95 -6.43
C LYS A 85 12.65 25.30 -7.78
N ALA A 86 12.77 26.09 -8.84
CA ALA A 86 12.86 25.62 -10.22
C ALA A 86 14.25 25.95 -10.75
N SER A 87 14.99 24.95 -11.24
CA SER A 87 16.33 25.18 -11.77
C SER A 87 16.30 26.11 -12.99
N TYR A 88 17.43 26.73 -13.30
CA TYR A 88 17.59 27.60 -14.48
C TYR A 88 17.13 26.98 -15.82
N TYR A 89 17.09 25.64 -15.92
CA TYR A 89 16.63 24.94 -17.12
C TYR A 89 15.11 24.82 -17.24
N LYS A 90 14.35 25.40 -16.30
CA LYS A 90 12.89 25.37 -16.26
C LYS A 90 12.32 26.79 -16.29
N ASP A 91 11.29 26.95 -17.11
CA ASP A 91 10.44 28.15 -17.21
C ASP A 91 9.22 28.10 -16.27
N THR A 92 9.05 26.99 -15.56
CA THR A 92 7.86 26.71 -14.74
C THR A 92 8.26 26.33 -13.33
N ILE A 93 7.63 26.98 -12.35
CA ILE A 93 7.67 26.59 -10.94
C ILE A 93 6.29 26.12 -10.49
N THR A 94 6.26 25.02 -9.76
CA THR A 94 5.04 24.45 -9.19
C THR A 94 4.96 24.82 -7.72
N VAL A 95 3.85 25.42 -7.31
CA VAL A 95 3.55 25.74 -5.90
C VAL A 95 2.37 24.88 -5.45
N GLU A 96 2.51 24.16 -4.34
CA GLU A 96 1.55 23.14 -3.92
C GLU A 96 1.33 23.14 -2.40
N GLY A 97 0.22 22.52 -2.01
CA GLY A 97 -0.14 22.27 -0.62
C GLY A 97 -1.11 23.27 -0.03
N PHE A 98 -1.65 24.17 -0.85
CA PHE A 98 -2.64 25.15 -0.43
C PHE A 98 -3.87 24.48 0.19
N ALA A 99 -4.22 24.92 1.39
CA ALA A 99 -5.23 24.26 2.22
C ALA A 99 -6.67 24.50 1.75
N ALA A 100 -6.93 25.45 0.85
CA ALA A 100 -8.29 25.79 0.40
C ALA A 100 -8.29 26.35 -1.03
N SER A 101 -9.46 26.36 -1.66
CA SER A 101 -9.69 27.09 -2.91
C SER A 101 -9.92 28.57 -2.59
N LYS A 102 -8.85 29.37 -2.58
CA LYS A 102 -8.88 30.82 -2.38
C LYS A 102 -7.63 31.45 -2.98
N GLU A 103 -7.54 32.78 -2.93
CA GLU A 103 -6.33 33.49 -3.34
C GLU A 103 -5.18 33.28 -2.35
N TYR A 104 -3.98 33.08 -2.90
CA TYR A 104 -2.72 33.04 -2.16
C TYR A 104 -1.69 33.93 -2.84
N SER A 105 -0.86 34.60 -2.04
CA SER A 105 0.29 35.35 -2.54
C SER A 105 1.53 34.46 -2.57
N VAL A 106 2.22 34.47 -3.72
CA VAL A 106 3.48 33.79 -3.97
C VAL A 106 4.51 34.83 -4.37
N THR A 107 5.65 34.84 -3.69
CA THR A 107 6.76 35.74 -4.02
C THR A 107 7.85 34.99 -4.76
N LEU A 108 8.17 35.43 -5.98
CA LEU A 108 9.23 34.85 -6.81
C LEU A 108 10.52 35.67 -6.73
N TYR A 109 11.66 34.96 -6.73
CA TYR A 109 13.00 35.53 -6.83
C TYR A 109 13.84 34.75 -7.84
N THR A 110 14.57 35.45 -8.69
CA THR A 110 15.71 34.85 -9.41
C THR A 110 16.90 34.77 -8.46
N VAL A 111 17.58 33.63 -8.39
CA VAL A 111 18.74 33.43 -7.51
C VAL A 111 19.95 33.01 -8.32
N THR A 112 21.08 33.69 -8.12
CA THR A 112 22.34 33.40 -8.82
C THR A 112 23.13 32.26 -8.19
N ARG A 113 24.17 31.80 -8.89
CA ARG A 113 25.15 30.83 -8.36
C ARG A 113 25.95 31.36 -7.17
N ALA A 114 25.94 32.68 -6.95
CA ALA A 114 26.50 33.36 -5.79
C ALA A 114 25.48 33.53 -4.62
N ASN A 115 24.28 32.94 -4.73
CA ASN A 115 23.15 33.11 -3.80
C ASN A 115 22.65 34.57 -3.65
N VAL A 116 22.81 35.40 -4.68
CA VAL A 116 22.23 36.75 -4.72
C VAL A 116 20.82 36.68 -5.30
N MET A 117 19.84 37.27 -4.62
CA MET A 117 18.44 37.31 -5.03
C MET A 117 18.12 38.59 -5.83
N SER A 118 17.19 38.48 -6.77
CA SER A 118 16.56 39.63 -7.44
C SER A 118 15.67 40.43 -6.48
N ASP A 119 15.10 41.52 -6.97
CA ASP A 119 13.89 42.08 -6.36
C ASP A 119 12.72 41.08 -6.44
N PRO A 120 11.75 41.14 -5.51
CA PRO A 120 10.62 40.23 -5.49
C PRO A 120 9.62 40.51 -6.62
N VAL A 121 9.00 39.46 -7.14
CA VAL A 121 7.78 39.54 -7.97
C VAL A 121 6.65 38.85 -7.23
N GLU A 122 5.61 39.59 -6.87
CA GLU A 122 4.41 39.03 -6.24
C GLU A 122 3.43 38.53 -7.31
N VAL A 123 2.95 37.31 -7.10
CA VAL A 123 2.02 36.61 -7.99
C VAL A 123 0.87 36.11 -7.14
N ILE A 124 -0.36 36.42 -7.55
CA ILE A 124 -1.56 35.88 -6.92
C ILE A 124 -1.98 34.62 -7.67
N VAL A 125 -2.22 33.55 -6.93
CA VAL A 125 -2.72 32.27 -7.45
C VAL A 125 -4.06 31.92 -6.81
N HIS A 126 -4.90 31.17 -7.52
CA HIS A 126 -6.20 30.71 -7.02
C HIS A 126 -6.34 29.19 -7.24
N PRO A 127 -5.60 28.36 -6.48
CA PRO A 127 -5.67 26.90 -6.59
C PRO A 127 -7.11 26.40 -6.45
N LYS A 128 -7.43 25.33 -7.18
CA LYS A 128 -8.73 24.64 -7.04
C LYS A 128 -8.76 23.85 -5.72
N THR A 129 -9.94 23.36 -5.35
CA THR A 129 -10.17 22.56 -4.13
C THR A 129 -9.11 21.47 -3.93
N PRO A 130 -8.40 21.44 -2.79
CA PRO A 130 -7.35 20.46 -2.54
C PRO A 130 -7.90 19.04 -2.35
N VAL A 131 -7.04 18.04 -2.56
CA VAL A 131 -7.44 16.62 -2.59
C VAL A 131 -8.19 16.18 -1.33
N TYR A 132 -7.71 16.54 -0.13
CA TYR A 132 -8.33 16.06 1.12
C TYR A 132 -9.79 16.56 1.27
N GLN A 133 -10.10 17.75 0.76
CA GLN A 133 -11.46 18.29 0.72
C GLN A 133 -12.33 17.68 -0.37
N LEU A 134 -11.74 17.21 -1.48
CA LEU A 134 -12.47 16.46 -2.51
C LEU A 134 -12.82 15.04 -2.05
N VAL A 135 -11.92 14.40 -1.31
CA VAL A 135 -12.11 13.03 -0.82
C VAL A 135 -13.11 12.99 0.32
N LYS A 136 -12.98 13.89 1.31
CA LYS A 136 -13.82 13.90 2.52
C LYS A 136 -15.32 13.69 2.28
N PRO A 137 -16.01 14.40 1.36
CA PRO A 137 -17.46 14.22 1.17
C PRO A 137 -17.85 12.86 0.60
N THR A 138 -16.91 12.09 0.06
CA THR A 138 -17.14 10.74 -0.47
C THR A 138 -16.93 9.65 0.59
N VAL A 139 -16.29 9.98 1.71
CA VAL A 139 -15.94 9.01 2.75
C VAL A 139 -17.17 8.67 3.58
N ALA A 140 -17.41 7.38 3.77
CA ALA A 140 -18.43 6.84 4.66
C ALA A 140 -17.83 5.74 5.53
N ILE A 141 -18.37 5.60 6.74
CA ILE A 141 -18.04 4.50 7.64
C ILE A 141 -19.32 3.73 8.00
N SER A 142 -19.20 2.41 8.05
CA SER A 142 -20.31 1.50 8.38
C SER A 142 -19.84 0.37 9.28
N GLU A 143 -20.79 -0.31 9.92
CA GLU A 143 -20.52 -1.50 10.72
C GLU A 143 -19.90 -2.61 9.85
N ASP A 144 -18.94 -3.33 10.43
CA ASP A 144 -18.34 -4.53 9.82
C ASP A 144 -18.02 -5.57 10.92
N PHE A 145 -17.72 -6.80 10.52
CA PHE A 145 -17.34 -7.89 11.42
C PHE A 145 -16.10 -7.55 12.25
N GLY A 146 -16.25 -7.54 13.57
CA GLY A 146 -15.20 -7.18 14.51
C GLY A 146 -14.71 -5.75 14.40
N GLY A 147 -15.44 -4.86 13.68
CA GLY A 147 -15.07 -3.45 13.59
C GLY A 147 -15.93 -2.62 12.65
N ILE A 148 -15.29 -1.84 11.78
CA ILE A 148 -15.95 -0.95 10.83
C ILE A 148 -15.32 -1.08 9.44
N ASN A 149 -16.09 -0.72 8.41
CA ASN A 149 -15.61 -0.59 7.05
C ASN A 149 -15.62 0.89 6.64
N VAL A 150 -14.56 1.30 5.94
CA VAL A 150 -14.36 2.65 5.44
C VAL A 150 -14.39 2.59 3.91
N GLN A 151 -15.31 3.35 3.31
CA GLN A 151 -15.44 3.46 1.87
C GLN A 151 -15.30 4.90 1.41
N GLY A 152 -14.86 5.12 0.18
CA GLY A 152 -14.79 6.44 -0.42
C GLY A 152 -14.09 6.46 -1.77
N LEU A 153 -13.91 7.65 -2.32
CA LEU A 153 -13.28 7.87 -3.62
C LEU A 153 -12.16 8.91 -3.51
N ASN A 154 -11.04 8.62 -4.18
CA ASN A 154 -9.92 9.50 -4.39
C ASN A 154 -9.73 9.75 -5.89
N PRO A 155 -10.56 10.61 -6.49
CA PRO A 155 -10.66 10.75 -7.94
C PRO A 155 -9.36 11.25 -8.60
N LEU A 156 -8.50 11.93 -7.84
CA LEU A 156 -7.23 12.46 -8.35
C LEU A 156 -6.05 11.49 -8.19
N LYS A 157 -6.25 10.32 -7.56
CA LYS A 157 -5.19 9.33 -7.25
C LYS A 157 -3.97 9.96 -6.56
N LYS A 158 -4.21 10.99 -5.76
CA LYS A 158 -3.17 11.69 -4.98
C LYS A 158 -3.04 11.03 -3.61
N GLU A 159 -1.88 11.20 -3.00
CA GLU A 159 -1.60 10.64 -1.69
C GLU A 159 -2.48 11.29 -0.62
N ILE A 160 -3.23 10.46 0.11
CA ILE A 160 -4.08 10.85 1.23
C ILE A 160 -3.87 9.90 2.41
N GLY A 161 -4.18 10.38 3.60
CA GLY A 161 -4.37 9.56 4.80
C GLY A 161 -5.82 9.61 5.26
N LEU A 162 -6.38 8.46 5.60
CA LEU A 162 -7.64 8.33 6.33
C LEU A 162 -7.32 7.96 7.77
N ILE A 163 -7.64 8.84 8.70
CA ILE A 163 -7.31 8.65 10.11
C ILE A 163 -8.57 8.29 10.87
N LEU A 164 -8.64 7.05 11.31
CA LEU A 164 -9.75 6.54 12.09
C LEU A 164 -9.54 6.82 13.58
N LEU A 165 -10.56 7.40 14.17
CA LEU A 165 -10.69 7.65 15.59
C LEU A 165 -11.80 6.76 16.16
N ALA A 166 -11.63 6.29 17.39
CA ALA A 166 -12.71 5.70 18.16
C ALA A 166 -12.69 6.24 19.60
N TYR A 167 -13.85 6.31 20.23
CA TYR A 167 -13.96 6.73 21.61
C TYR A 167 -13.39 5.66 22.55
N ASP A 168 -12.51 6.09 23.45
CA ASP A 168 -11.95 5.26 24.50
C ASP A 168 -12.54 5.67 25.87
N ASN A 169 -13.20 4.71 26.52
CA ASN A 169 -13.84 4.91 27.83
C ASN A 169 -12.83 5.13 28.97
N SER A 170 -11.58 4.67 28.82
CA SER A 170 -10.54 4.84 29.84
C SER A 170 -9.97 6.26 29.84
N THR A 171 -9.86 6.90 28.67
CA THR A 171 -9.34 8.26 28.52
C THR A 171 -10.41 9.32 28.33
N ASN A 172 -11.67 8.90 28.10
CA ASN A 172 -12.84 9.73 27.80
C ASN A 172 -12.65 10.64 26.57
N ARG A 173 -11.94 10.16 25.55
CA ARG A 173 -11.59 10.93 24.34
C ARG A 173 -11.67 10.07 23.08
N MET A 174 -11.77 10.74 21.94
CA MET A 174 -11.55 10.11 20.63
C MET A 174 -10.05 9.92 20.43
N GLU A 175 -9.61 8.70 20.16
CA GLU A 175 -8.20 8.36 19.95
C GLU A 175 -7.98 7.69 18.60
N VAL A 176 -6.80 7.92 18.01
CA VAL A 176 -6.40 7.29 16.75
C VAL A 176 -6.30 5.78 16.95
N GLN A 177 -7.09 5.04 16.19
CA GLN A 177 -7.10 3.58 16.18
C GLN A 177 -6.41 3.02 14.94
N ASP A 178 -6.50 3.73 13.82
CA ASP A 178 -5.88 3.31 12.56
C ASP A 178 -5.50 4.51 11.68
N GLN A 179 -4.48 4.32 10.84
CA GLN A 179 -4.00 5.31 9.89
C GLN A 179 -3.75 4.63 8.55
N PHE A 180 -4.63 4.86 7.58
CA PHE A 180 -4.56 4.24 6.28
C PHE A 180 -4.15 5.24 5.20
N PHE A 181 -2.99 5.01 4.57
CA PHE A 181 -2.46 5.88 3.51
C PHE A 181 -2.61 5.22 2.15
N THR A 182 -3.12 5.95 1.16
CA THR A 182 -3.38 5.39 -0.18
C THR A 182 -3.33 6.43 -1.31
N LYS A 183 -3.14 5.91 -2.53
CA LYS A 183 -3.25 6.61 -3.82
C LYS A 183 -4.31 5.97 -4.74
N ALA A 184 -4.96 4.89 -4.29
CA ALA A 184 -5.99 4.19 -5.06
C ALA A 184 -7.15 5.14 -5.36
N ASP A 185 -7.86 4.92 -6.48
CA ASP A 185 -9.08 5.68 -6.79
C ASP A 185 -10.25 5.32 -5.88
N THR A 186 -10.36 4.03 -5.54
CA THR A 186 -11.40 3.50 -4.67
C THR A 186 -10.81 3.17 -3.31
N ILE A 187 -11.49 3.61 -2.27
CA ILE A 187 -11.15 3.30 -0.88
C ILE A 187 -12.18 2.28 -0.41
N ASN A 188 -11.72 1.13 0.03
CA ASN A 188 -12.53 0.13 0.71
C ASN A 188 -11.59 -0.69 1.61
N TYR A 189 -11.60 -0.42 2.90
CA TYR A 189 -10.82 -1.19 3.87
C TYR A 189 -11.57 -1.31 5.19
N SER A 190 -11.27 -2.37 5.94
CA SER A 190 -11.90 -2.63 7.22
C SER A 190 -10.88 -2.51 8.35
N VAL A 191 -11.28 -1.89 9.45
CA VAL A 191 -10.52 -1.84 10.70
C VAL A 191 -11.22 -2.71 11.71
N ARG A 192 -10.49 -3.67 12.29
CA ARG A 192 -11.01 -4.68 13.22
C ARG A 192 -10.44 -4.48 14.63
N GLY A 193 -10.87 -5.31 15.58
CA GLY A 193 -10.43 -5.27 16.98
C GLY A 193 -11.43 -4.60 17.93
N PHE A 194 -12.65 -4.32 17.45
CA PHE A 194 -13.71 -3.74 18.25
C PHE A 194 -14.71 -4.81 18.68
N ALA A 195 -15.13 -4.74 19.95
CA ALA A 195 -16.20 -5.59 20.46
C ALA A 195 -17.54 -5.24 19.81
N ASN A 196 -18.47 -6.20 19.80
CA ASN A 196 -19.87 -5.96 19.44
C ASN A 196 -20.57 -5.16 20.54
N ALA A 197 -20.29 -3.86 20.59
CA ALA A 197 -20.87 -2.89 21.49
C ALA A 197 -20.88 -1.52 20.81
N SER A 198 -21.92 -0.74 21.07
CA SER A 198 -22.06 0.61 20.54
C SER A 198 -20.85 1.48 20.93
N ARG A 199 -20.28 2.17 19.94
CA ARG A 199 -19.11 3.04 20.12
C ARG A 199 -19.16 4.21 19.14
N ASP A 200 -18.65 5.36 19.58
CA ASP A 200 -18.46 6.51 18.71
C ASP A 200 -17.18 6.37 17.91
N PHE A 201 -17.29 6.54 16.59
CA PHE A 201 -16.21 6.55 15.63
C PHE A 201 -16.12 7.92 14.96
N GLY A 202 -14.91 8.30 14.59
CA GLY A 202 -14.64 9.51 13.84
C GLY A 202 -13.65 9.23 12.73
N ILE A 203 -13.79 9.85 11.56
CA ILE A 203 -12.77 9.74 10.51
C ILE A 203 -12.51 11.10 9.88
N TYR A 204 -11.24 11.41 9.64
CA TYR A 204 -10.85 12.58 8.87
C TYR A 204 -9.83 12.22 7.80
N VAL A 205 -9.81 13.02 6.74
CA VAL A 205 -8.85 12.90 5.65
C VAL A 205 -7.76 13.94 5.81
N THR A 206 -6.51 13.52 5.63
CA THR A 206 -5.32 14.38 5.58
C THR A 206 -4.61 14.25 4.25
N ASP A 207 -3.94 15.31 3.79
CA ASP A 207 -2.99 15.23 2.67
C ASP A 207 -1.52 15.13 3.15
N ARG A 208 -0.60 14.96 2.20
CA ARG A 208 0.86 14.91 2.48
C ARG A 208 1.45 16.21 3.05
N TRP A 209 0.71 17.30 3.00
CA TRP A 209 1.14 18.62 3.45
C TRP A 209 0.72 18.90 4.90
N GLY A 210 -0.06 17.99 5.50
CA GLY A 210 -0.59 18.10 6.85
C GLY A 210 -1.90 18.88 6.93
N ASN A 211 -2.56 19.14 5.80
CA ASN A 211 -3.90 19.72 5.81
C ASN A 211 -4.92 18.65 6.21
N ILE A 212 -5.81 18.98 7.16
CA ILE A 212 -6.76 18.06 7.76
C ILE A 212 -8.18 18.57 7.51
N SER A 213 -9.10 17.66 7.17
CA SER A 213 -10.54 17.95 7.03
C SER A 213 -11.29 17.86 8.36
N ASP A 214 -12.51 18.41 8.39
CA ASP A 214 -13.44 18.13 9.49
C ASP A 214 -13.72 16.64 9.63
N THR A 215 -13.91 16.21 10.88
CA THR A 215 -14.15 14.80 11.22
C THR A 215 -15.61 14.41 10.96
N ILE A 216 -15.81 13.35 10.19
CA ILE A 216 -17.10 12.63 10.09
C ILE A 216 -17.25 11.80 11.36
N LYS A 217 -18.41 11.85 12.03
CA LYS A 217 -18.64 11.11 13.28
C LYS A 217 -19.90 10.26 13.16
N ASN A 218 -19.80 9.01 13.61
CA ASN A 218 -20.92 8.06 13.66
C ASN A 218 -20.84 7.22 14.93
N THR A 219 -21.99 6.94 15.54
CA THR A 219 -22.12 5.90 16.56
C THR A 219 -22.48 4.59 15.85
N LEU A 220 -21.62 3.58 15.93
CA LEU A 220 -21.77 2.29 15.24
C LEU A 220 -21.64 1.14 16.23
N THR A 221 -22.24 -0.01 15.90
CA THR A 221 -22.09 -1.25 16.67
C THR A 221 -21.43 -2.31 15.77
N PRO A 222 -20.12 -2.54 15.91
CA PRO A 222 -19.41 -3.58 15.17
C PRO A 222 -20.12 -4.93 15.20
N LEU A 223 -20.16 -5.64 14.07
CA LEU A 223 -20.80 -6.94 14.01
C LEU A 223 -19.96 -7.96 14.77
N TYR A 224 -20.60 -8.90 15.47
CA TYR A 224 -19.88 -9.98 16.14
C TYR A 224 -19.08 -10.82 15.14
N GLU A 225 -17.82 -11.14 15.46
CA GLU A 225 -16.95 -12.02 14.70
C GLU A 225 -16.24 -13.00 15.65
N GLU A 226 -16.18 -14.27 15.28
CA GLU A 226 -15.33 -15.28 15.91
C GLU A 226 -14.60 -16.12 14.86
N MET A 227 -13.53 -16.80 15.26
CA MET A 227 -12.95 -17.88 14.45
C MET A 227 -13.87 -19.10 14.52
N ALA A 228 -14.17 -19.72 13.38
CA ALA A 228 -14.88 -20.99 13.35
C ALA A 228 -14.07 -22.07 14.09
N ASP A 229 -14.72 -22.88 14.91
CA ASP A 229 -14.07 -23.91 15.72
C ASP A 229 -13.50 -25.04 14.84
N LYS A 230 -12.17 -25.02 14.65
CA LYS A 230 -11.43 -26.03 13.86
C LYS A 230 -11.64 -27.46 14.37
N GLY A 231 -11.94 -27.64 15.66
CA GLY A 231 -12.26 -28.96 16.20
C GLY A 231 -13.56 -29.57 15.64
N LYS A 232 -14.37 -28.76 14.95
CA LYS A 232 -15.60 -29.20 14.27
C LYS A 232 -15.44 -29.29 12.74
N PHE A 233 -14.25 -29.03 12.21
CA PHE A 233 -14.01 -29.14 10.78
C PHE A 233 -13.94 -30.62 10.38
N SER A 234 -14.40 -30.92 9.17
CA SER A 234 -14.49 -32.30 8.69
C SER A 234 -14.10 -32.41 7.23
N VAL A 235 -13.40 -33.49 6.88
CA VAL A 235 -13.16 -33.87 5.48
C VAL A 235 -14.50 -34.12 4.79
N TYR A 236 -14.72 -33.50 3.64
CA TYR A 236 -15.91 -33.72 2.81
C TYR A 236 -15.51 -33.89 1.34
N ASN A 237 -14.67 -34.89 1.07
CA ASN A 237 -14.14 -35.12 -0.27
C ASN A 237 -15.26 -35.42 -1.27
N LEU A 238 -15.20 -34.76 -2.42
CA LEU A 238 -16.11 -34.97 -3.55
C LEU A 238 -15.34 -35.42 -4.79
N ASN A 239 -16.04 -35.97 -5.80
CA ASN A 239 -15.37 -36.60 -6.95
C ASN A 239 -14.53 -35.61 -7.80
N SER A 240 -14.88 -34.32 -7.79
CA SER A 240 -14.12 -33.27 -8.47
C SER A 240 -12.96 -32.69 -7.65
N ASP A 241 -12.78 -33.10 -6.39
CA ASP A 241 -11.64 -32.69 -5.58
C ASP A 241 -10.34 -33.28 -6.16
N THR A 242 -9.26 -32.50 -6.13
CA THR A 242 -8.00 -32.93 -6.71
C THR A 242 -7.33 -34.00 -5.83
N PRO A 243 -6.83 -35.10 -6.40
CA PRO A 243 -6.12 -36.13 -5.64
C PRO A 243 -4.99 -35.54 -4.80
N ILE A 244 -4.85 -36.02 -3.56
CA ILE A 244 -3.82 -35.57 -2.59
C ILE A 244 -2.55 -36.41 -2.72
N GLY A 245 -1.39 -35.82 -2.42
CA GLY A 245 -0.08 -36.48 -2.47
C GLY A 245 0.80 -36.22 -1.23
N PHE A 246 1.98 -36.85 -1.22
CA PHE A 246 3.09 -36.53 -0.30
C PHE A 246 2.82 -36.66 1.22
N GLY A 247 1.72 -37.30 1.61
CA GLY A 247 1.30 -37.41 3.01
C GLY A 247 0.70 -36.12 3.58
N TRP A 248 0.49 -35.11 2.74
CA TRP A 248 -0.03 -33.78 3.09
C TRP A 248 -1.54 -33.76 2.92
N VAL A 249 -2.23 -34.28 3.94
CA VAL A 249 -3.66 -34.59 3.92
C VAL A 249 -4.53 -33.37 4.22
N LEU A 250 -5.80 -33.41 3.80
CA LEU A 250 -6.72 -32.29 3.97
C LEU A 250 -6.85 -31.78 5.43
N PRO A 251 -6.92 -32.64 6.48
CA PRO A 251 -6.97 -32.16 7.86
C PRO A 251 -5.79 -31.28 8.31
N ASN A 252 -4.66 -31.33 7.61
CA ASN A 252 -3.53 -30.47 7.92
C ASN A 252 -3.82 -29.00 7.64
N LEU A 253 -4.83 -28.70 6.82
CA LEU A 253 -5.28 -27.33 6.53
C LEU A 253 -5.88 -26.62 7.77
N TRP A 254 -6.21 -27.35 8.84
CA TRP A 254 -6.79 -26.76 10.06
C TRP A 254 -6.24 -27.42 11.34
N ASN A 255 -5.01 -27.92 11.31
CA ASN A 255 -4.42 -28.64 12.44
C ASN A 255 -3.75 -27.69 13.46
N GLY A 256 -3.75 -26.39 13.22
CA GLY A 256 -3.12 -25.37 14.06
C GLY A 256 -1.63 -25.19 13.82
N ASN A 257 -1.04 -25.92 12.86
CA ASN A 257 0.38 -25.85 12.53
C ASN A 257 0.61 -24.94 11.32
N THR A 258 1.17 -23.76 11.55
CA THR A 258 1.44 -22.77 10.48
C THR A 258 2.81 -22.95 9.81
N GLY A 259 3.52 -24.06 10.08
CA GLY A 259 4.78 -24.38 9.43
C GLY A 259 5.00 -25.89 9.30
N GLY A 260 5.55 -26.36 8.17
CA GLY A 260 5.76 -27.79 7.94
C GLY A 260 4.80 -28.35 6.92
N ASP A 261 3.84 -29.19 7.36
CA ASP A 261 2.88 -29.88 6.49
C ASP A 261 1.61 -29.06 6.22
N GLY A 262 0.77 -29.54 5.30
CA GLY A 262 -0.45 -28.85 4.88
C GLY A 262 -1.33 -29.76 4.04
N TRP A 263 -2.30 -29.17 3.33
CA TRP A 263 -2.96 -29.81 2.19
C TRP A 263 -2.08 -29.68 0.96
N HIS A 264 -1.84 -30.78 0.23
CA HIS A 264 -1.07 -30.76 -1.01
C HIS A 264 -1.67 -31.73 -2.05
N THR A 265 -1.96 -31.25 -3.25
CA THR A 265 -2.41 -32.12 -4.33
C THR A 265 -1.26 -32.98 -4.86
N ALA A 266 -1.53 -34.17 -5.40
CA ALA A 266 -0.55 -34.91 -6.16
C ALA A 266 -0.09 -34.09 -7.38
N SER A 267 1.15 -34.31 -7.84
CA SER A 267 1.66 -33.73 -9.09
C SER A 267 0.96 -34.32 -10.33
N GLY A 268 1.09 -33.64 -11.46
CA GLY A 268 0.51 -34.05 -12.75
C GLY A 268 -0.96 -33.68 -12.94
N ASN A 269 -1.53 -32.89 -12.04
CA ASN A 269 -2.91 -32.40 -12.16
C ASN A 269 -2.96 -31.06 -12.91
N ARG A 270 -4.16 -30.64 -13.30
CA ARG A 270 -4.40 -29.35 -13.95
C ARG A 270 -5.37 -28.53 -13.09
N PRO A 271 -5.23 -27.20 -13.06
CA PRO A 271 -6.15 -26.36 -12.33
C PRO A 271 -7.57 -26.43 -12.92
N PRO A 272 -8.61 -26.12 -12.12
CA PRO A 272 -8.51 -25.70 -10.73
C PRO A 272 -8.13 -26.85 -9.78
N TYR A 273 -7.25 -26.56 -8.82
CA TYR A 273 -6.91 -27.49 -7.74
C TYR A 273 -7.89 -27.29 -6.59
N ILE A 274 -8.65 -28.33 -6.25
CA ILE A 274 -9.82 -28.22 -5.38
C ILE A 274 -9.70 -29.10 -4.15
N CYS A 275 -10.13 -28.59 -3.00
CA CYS A 275 -10.48 -29.38 -1.83
C CYS A 275 -11.80 -28.92 -1.20
N THR A 276 -12.54 -29.87 -0.62
CA THR A 276 -13.83 -29.63 0.02
C THR A 276 -13.83 -30.07 1.49
N PHE A 277 -14.32 -29.21 2.37
CA PHE A 277 -14.43 -29.49 3.80
C PHE A 277 -15.65 -28.81 4.44
N GLY A 278 -16.13 -29.38 5.54
CA GLY A 278 -17.14 -28.77 6.41
C GLY A 278 -16.49 -27.94 7.51
N ILE A 279 -17.14 -26.85 7.91
CA ILE A 279 -16.72 -25.97 9.03
C ILE A 279 -17.58 -26.17 10.29
N GLY A 280 -18.32 -27.28 10.35
CA GLY A 280 -19.10 -27.72 11.51
C GLY A 280 -20.49 -27.10 11.62
N LYS A 281 -20.59 -25.76 11.64
CA LYS A 281 -21.86 -25.03 11.74
C LYS A 281 -22.05 -24.07 10.56
N THR A 282 -23.26 -23.53 10.41
CA THR A 282 -23.50 -22.43 9.49
C THR A 282 -22.88 -21.15 10.04
N TYR A 283 -22.11 -20.46 9.19
CA TYR A 283 -21.54 -19.15 9.48
C TYR A 283 -21.85 -18.17 8.36
N LYS A 284 -22.19 -16.94 8.73
CA LYS A 284 -22.01 -15.76 7.87
C LYS A 284 -20.55 -15.36 7.93
N LEU A 285 -19.79 -15.70 6.88
CA LEU A 285 -18.36 -15.49 6.84
C LEU A 285 -18.00 -14.02 6.65
N SER A 286 -16.96 -13.59 7.35
CA SER A 286 -16.39 -12.24 7.26
C SER A 286 -15.05 -12.23 6.54
N ARG A 287 -14.20 -13.23 6.80
CA ARG A 287 -12.86 -13.38 6.22
C ARG A 287 -12.33 -14.78 6.44
N PHE A 288 -11.20 -15.04 5.79
CA PHE A 288 -10.35 -16.18 6.11
C PHE A 288 -8.88 -15.76 6.04
N ILE A 289 -8.03 -16.60 6.63
CA ILE A 289 -6.57 -16.45 6.61
C ILE A 289 -5.98 -17.68 5.96
N ILE A 290 -5.00 -17.49 5.08
CA ILE A 290 -4.19 -18.56 4.50
C ILE A 290 -2.74 -18.38 4.95
N TRP A 291 -2.13 -19.49 5.38
CA TRP A 291 -0.68 -19.61 5.51
C TRP A 291 -0.17 -20.45 4.35
N GLU A 292 0.77 -19.86 3.60
CA GLU A 292 1.45 -20.55 2.52
C GLU A 292 2.69 -21.28 3.04
N ARG A 293 3.32 -22.09 2.18
CA ARG A 293 4.57 -22.77 2.52
C ARG A 293 5.72 -21.79 2.44
N THR A 294 6.45 -21.63 3.54
CA THR A 294 7.47 -20.58 3.70
C THR A 294 8.91 -21.08 3.52
N GLY A 295 9.90 -20.19 3.73
CA GLY A 295 11.32 -20.44 3.50
C GLY A 295 11.69 -20.41 2.02
N GLN A 296 12.40 -21.44 1.53
CA GLN A 296 12.79 -21.50 0.11
C GLN A 296 11.60 -21.60 -0.87
N TYR A 297 10.37 -21.76 -0.35
CA TYR A 297 9.15 -21.91 -1.13
C TYR A 297 8.20 -20.72 -1.03
N THR A 298 8.53 -19.72 -0.21
CA THR A 298 7.75 -18.48 -0.06
C THR A 298 7.53 -17.85 -1.44
N TYR A 299 6.28 -17.49 -1.75
CA TYR A 299 5.88 -17.05 -3.08
C TYR A 299 6.34 -18.00 -4.20
N GLY A 300 6.26 -19.32 -4.00
CA GLY A 300 6.79 -20.32 -4.94
C GLY A 300 6.03 -21.64 -4.97
N LEU A 301 6.46 -22.53 -5.87
CA LEU A 301 5.86 -23.86 -6.11
C LEU A 301 4.33 -23.83 -6.20
N GLY A 302 3.65 -24.62 -5.36
CA GLY A 302 2.21 -24.80 -5.34
C GLY A 302 1.48 -23.80 -4.43
N ASN A 303 2.15 -22.79 -3.88
CA ASN A 303 1.46 -21.75 -3.12
C ASN A 303 0.43 -21.04 -4.03
N PRO A 304 -0.83 -20.84 -3.57
CA PRO A 304 -1.87 -20.22 -4.37
C PRO A 304 -1.50 -18.78 -4.75
N LYS A 305 -1.72 -18.43 -6.03
CA LYS A 305 -1.60 -17.06 -6.52
C LYS A 305 -2.98 -16.48 -6.84
N ASP A 306 -3.72 -17.12 -7.73
CA ASP A 306 -5.12 -16.79 -8.00
C ASP A 306 -6.00 -17.96 -7.57
N PHE A 307 -7.04 -17.68 -6.78
CA PHE A 307 -7.93 -18.71 -6.24
C PHE A 307 -9.32 -18.14 -5.96
N SER A 308 -10.28 -19.03 -5.72
CA SER A 308 -11.65 -18.66 -5.34
C SER A 308 -12.11 -19.49 -4.15
N LEU A 309 -12.96 -18.88 -3.33
CA LEU A 309 -13.66 -19.57 -2.25
C LEU A 309 -15.08 -19.82 -2.71
N TRP A 310 -15.57 -21.02 -2.50
CA TRP A 310 -16.94 -21.42 -2.78
C TRP A 310 -17.55 -21.98 -1.50
N GLY A 311 -18.86 -21.84 -1.35
CA GLY A 311 -19.53 -22.36 -0.17
C GLY A 311 -20.93 -22.87 -0.43
N SER A 312 -21.41 -23.70 0.49
CA SER A 312 -22.74 -24.26 0.48
C SER A 312 -23.31 -24.35 1.89
N ASN A 313 -24.62 -24.23 1.99
CA ASN A 313 -25.38 -24.49 3.22
C ASN A 313 -26.38 -25.63 3.07
N ALA A 314 -26.28 -26.41 1.99
CA ALA A 314 -27.05 -27.64 1.85
C ALA A 314 -26.58 -28.65 2.92
N ALA A 315 -27.49 -29.50 3.42
CA ALA A 315 -27.14 -30.51 4.42
C ALA A 315 -26.15 -31.55 3.88
N HIS A 316 -26.25 -31.86 2.58
CA HIS A 316 -25.40 -32.79 1.85
C HIS A 316 -25.11 -32.22 0.46
N PRO A 317 -24.20 -31.23 0.34
CA PRO A 317 -23.95 -30.60 -0.94
C PRO A 317 -23.41 -31.63 -1.94
N GLY A 318 -23.99 -31.64 -3.14
CA GLY A 318 -23.59 -32.51 -4.24
C GLY A 318 -22.26 -32.07 -4.86
N ASP A 319 -21.65 -32.99 -5.62
CA ASP A 319 -20.46 -32.67 -6.40
C ASP A 319 -20.78 -31.72 -7.57
N ALA A 320 -19.82 -30.88 -7.93
CA ALA A 320 -19.91 -29.96 -9.06
C ALA A 320 -18.51 -29.66 -9.61
N VAL A 321 -18.34 -29.71 -10.93
CA VAL A 321 -17.09 -29.28 -11.57
C VAL A 321 -17.05 -27.75 -11.60
N LEU A 322 -16.13 -27.16 -10.83
CA LEU A 322 -15.97 -25.72 -10.77
C LEU A 322 -15.13 -25.22 -11.97
N PRO A 323 -15.45 -24.05 -12.56
CA PRO A 323 -14.62 -23.44 -13.58
C PRO A 323 -13.33 -22.89 -12.96
N LEU A 324 -12.35 -22.55 -13.80
CA LEU A 324 -11.18 -21.80 -13.36
C LEU A 324 -11.61 -20.49 -12.69
N LEU A 325 -12.47 -19.70 -13.34
CA LEU A 325 -12.96 -18.43 -12.81
C LEU A 325 -14.46 -18.29 -13.03
N ALA A 326 -15.16 -17.72 -12.05
CA ALA A 326 -16.56 -17.32 -12.18
C ALA A 326 -16.78 -15.99 -11.45
N PRO A 327 -17.73 -15.15 -11.87
CA PRO A 327 -18.14 -13.98 -11.10
C PRO A 327 -18.57 -14.36 -9.68
N GLU A 328 -18.33 -13.46 -8.71
CA GLU A 328 -18.87 -13.58 -7.35
C GLU A 328 -20.40 -13.79 -7.40
N GLY A 329 -20.93 -14.67 -6.53
CA GLY A 329 -22.35 -15.01 -6.49
C GLY A 329 -22.82 -16.01 -7.55
N THR A 330 -21.94 -16.45 -8.47
CA THR A 330 -22.26 -17.54 -9.41
C THR A 330 -22.62 -18.81 -8.65
N VAL A 331 -23.70 -19.47 -9.06
CA VAL A 331 -24.17 -20.74 -8.47
C VAL A 331 -23.92 -21.90 -9.45
N ILE A 332 -23.28 -22.96 -8.98
CA ILE A 332 -23.04 -24.20 -9.73
C ILE A 332 -23.38 -25.40 -8.83
N GLY A 333 -24.47 -26.09 -9.16
CA GLY A 333 -25.04 -27.08 -8.25
C GLY A 333 -25.42 -26.42 -6.92
N ASP A 334 -24.93 -26.96 -5.80
CA ASP A 334 -25.17 -26.43 -4.46
C ASP A 334 -24.12 -25.40 -4.01
N TRP A 335 -23.19 -25.02 -4.89
CA TRP A 335 -22.03 -24.18 -4.55
C TRP A 335 -22.20 -22.76 -5.08
N VAL A 336 -21.96 -21.78 -4.22
CA VAL A 336 -21.95 -20.35 -4.56
C VAL A 336 -20.52 -19.83 -4.51
N ASN A 337 -20.09 -19.07 -5.51
CA ASN A 337 -18.81 -18.37 -5.48
C ASN A 337 -18.86 -17.25 -4.43
N MET A 338 -18.01 -17.37 -3.41
CA MET A 338 -17.89 -16.48 -2.25
C MET A 338 -16.79 -15.42 -2.44
N GLY A 339 -16.24 -15.29 -3.64
CA GLY A 339 -15.19 -14.33 -3.97
C GLY A 339 -14.05 -14.96 -4.76
N ASN A 340 -13.36 -14.11 -5.51
CA ASN A 340 -12.15 -14.43 -6.26
C ASN A 340 -11.00 -13.58 -5.71
N TYR A 341 -9.85 -14.20 -5.52
CA TYR A 341 -8.76 -13.65 -4.73
C TYR A 341 -7.46 -13.76 -5.49
N HIS A 342 -6.69 -12.67 -5.43
CA HIS A 342 -5.28 -12.66 -5.76
C HIS A 342 -4.49 -12.61 -4.45
N PHE A 343 -3.57 -13.54 -4.26
CA PHE A 343 -2.65 -13.49 -3.14
C PHE A 343 -1.77 -12.23 -3.30
N PRO A 344 -1.67 -11.35 -2.28
CA PRO A 344 -0.93 -10.10 -2.41
C PRO A 344 0.52 -10.31 -2.83
N ASP A 345 0.99 -9.53 -3.81
CA ASP A 345 2.38 -9.54 -4.24
C ASP A 345 3.36 -9.35 -3.06
N PRO A 346 4.62 -9.84 -3.18
CA PRO A 346 5.64 -9.65 -2.16
C PRO A 346 5.74 -8.17 -1.74
N PRO A 347 5.66 -7.82 -0.44
CA PRO A 347 5.81 -6.45 0.04
C PRO A 347 7.10 -5.75 -0.43
N SER A 348 8.16 -6.51 -0.67
CA SER A 348 9.42 -5.99 -1.22
C SER A 348 9.31 -5.51 -2.68
N GLY A 349 8.28 -5.94 -3.41
CA GLY A 349 8.16 -5.75 -4.86
C GLY A 349 9.08 -6.65 -5.69
N ASN A 350 9.83 -7.55 -5.06
CA ASN A 350 10.71 -8.49 -5.77
C ASN A 350 9.89 -9.59 -6.47
N PRO A 351 10.43 -10.16 -7.56
CA PRO A 351 9.81 -11.33 -8.18
C PRO A 351 9.87 -12.56 -7.25
N PRO A 352 8.91 -13.50 -7.41
CA PRO A 352 8.98 -14.86 -6.85
C PRO A 352 10.38 -15.49 -6.95
N GLY A 353 10.85 -16.10 -5.87
CA GLY A 353 12.20 -16.68 -5.76
C GLY A 353 13.31 -15.70 -5.37
N SER A 354 13.01 -14.41 -5.18
CA SER A 354 13.92 -13.40 -4.62
C SER A 354 13.34 -12.79 -3.34
N THR A 355 12.84 -13.65 -2.45
CA THR A 355 12.13 -13.24 -1.23
C THR A 355 13.07 -12.60 -0.22
N THR A 356 12.55 -11.62 0.51
CA THR A 356 13.24 -10.90 1.57
C THR A 356 12.67 -11.28 2.94
N ALA A 357 13.35 -10.88 4.02
CA ALA A 357 12.83 -11.07 5.37
C ALA A 357 11.46 -10.37 5.60
N ALA A 358 11.18 -9.28 4.87
CA ALA A 358 9.88 -8.62 4.95
C ALA A 358 8.77 -9.45 4.31
N ASP A 359 9.06 -10.12 3.18
CA ASP A 359 8.12 -11.01 2.50
C ASP A 359 7.83 -12.25 3.37
N GLU A 360 8.87 -12.84 3.95
CA GLU A 360 8.74 -13.95 4.91
C GLU A 360 7.89 -13.55 6.12
N ALA A 361 8.16 -12.39 6.72
CA ALA A 361 7.39 -11.92 7.88
C ALA A 361 5.91 -11.72 7.54
N PHE A 362 5.61 -11.20 6.34
CA PHE A 362 4.25 -11.00 5.87
C PHE A 362 3.48 -12.32 5.74
N VAL A 363 4.05 -13.33 5.07
CA VAL A 363 3.36 -14.61 4.88
C VAL A 363 3.29 -15.45 6.16
N ASN A 364 4.31 -15.39 7.03
CA ASN A 364 4.30 -16.09 8.32
C ASN A 364 3.24 -15.54 9.29
N ALA A 365 2.86 -14.26 9.15
CA ALA A 365 1.75 -13.68 9.91
C ALA A 365 0.37 -14.24 9.50
N GLY A 366 0.29 -14.88 8.32
CA GLY A 366 -0.95 -15.32 7.71
C GLY A 366 -1.64 -14.19 6.93
N VAL A 367 -2.02 -14.48 5.70
CA VAL A 367 -2.59 -13.48 4.80
C VAL A 367 -4.12 -13.49 4.89
N ASN A 368 -4.69 -12.33 5.21
CA ASN A 368 -6.13 -12.16 5.39
C ASN A 368 -6.82 -11.83 4.07
N PHE A 369 -7.97 -12.47 3.85
CA PHE A 369 -8.84 -12.24 2.70
C PHE A 369 -10.26 -12.00 3.19
N ASN A 370 -10.85 -10.86 2.83
CA ASN A 370 -12.21 -10.51 3.22
C ASN A 370 -13.21 -11.27 2.35
N VAL A 371 -14.23 -11.86 2.98
CA VAL A 371 -15.38 -12.41 2.27
C VAL A 371 -16.36 -11.26 1.98
N PRO A 372 -16.90 -11.15 0.76
CA PRO A 372 -17.89 -10.14 0.41
C PRO A 372 -19.09 -10.15 1.37
N PHE A 373 -19.52 -8.96 1.80
CA PHE A 373 -20.55 -8.82 2.82
C PHE A 373 -21.91 -9.43 2.42
N ASN A 374 -22.20 -9.45 1.13
CA ASN A 374 -23.38 -10.05 0.50
C ASN A 374 -23.29 -11.58 0.33
N ALA A 375 -22.13 -12.20 0.54
CA ALA A 375 -21.96 -13.64 0.34
C ALA A 375 -22.86 -14.44 1.31
N PRO A 376 -23.52 -15.53 0.90
CA PRO A 376 -24.47 -16.25 1.74
C PRO A 376 -23.81 -16.91 2.96
N SER A 377 -24.61 -17.30 3.94
CA SER A 377 -24.13 -18.12 5.06
C SER A 377 -23.89 -19.55 4.60
N VAL A 378 -22.85 -20.20 5.13
CA VAL A 378 -22.36 -21.50 4.62
C VAL A 378 -21.91 -22.41 5.76
N GLN A 379 -21.96 -23.72 5.53
CA GLN A 379 -21.47 -24.78 6.43
C GLN A 379 -20.36 -25.62 5.77
N PHE A 380 -20.29 -25.61 4.44
CA PHE A 380 -19.26 -26.30 3.65
C PHE A 380 -18.52 -25.31 2.78
N LEU A 381 -17.23 -25.55 2.61
CA LEU A 381 -16.33 -24.71 1.83
C LEU A 381 -15.57 -25.54 0.79
N ARG A 382 -15.30 -24.88 -0.33
CA ARG A 382 -14.44 -25.34 -1.40
C ARG A 382 -13.40 -24.27 -1.71
N ILE A 383 -12.13 -24.61 -1.59
CA ILE A 383 -11.04 -23.78 -2.10
C ILE A 383 -10.73 -24.27 -3.50
N SER A 384 -10.69 -23.34 -4.47
CA SER A 384 -10.39 -23.64 -5.87
C SER A 384 -9.22 -22.77 -6.33
N VAL A 385 -8.03 -23.37 -6.40
CA VAL A 385 -6.79 -22.68 -6.80
C VAL A 385 -6.65 -22.72 -8.31
N GLN A 386 -6.61 -21.55 -8.93
CA GLN A 386 -6.57 -21.36 -10.38
C GLN A 386 -5.13 -21.34 -10.89
N THR A 387 -4.26 -20.61 -10.19
CA THR A 387 -2.85 -20.47 -10.52
C THR A 387 -2.03 -20.54 -9.24
N THR A 388 -0.76 -20.92 -9.38
CA THR A 388 0.20 -20.99 -8.28
C THR A 388 1.40 -20.11 -8.59
N TRP A 389 2.09 -19.62 -7.56
CA TRP A 389 3.24 -18.73 -7.74
C TRP A 389 4.37 -19.36 -8.55
N GLY A 390 4.56 -20.67 -8.44
CA GLY A 390 5.57 -21.41 -9.20
C GLY A 390 5.09 -21.93 -10.55
N ASN A 391 3.85 -21.64 -10.99
CA ASN A 391 3.21 -22.30 -12.13
C ASN A 391 3.32 -23.84 -12.06
N SER A 392 3.16 -24.39 -10.84
CA SER A 392 3.28 -25.82 -10.56
C SER A 392 2.05 -26.59 -11.06
N ASP A 393 2.25 -27.89 -11.33
CA ASP A 393 1.23 -28.90 -11.63
C ASP A 393 0.55 -29.48 -10.36
N ALA A 394 0.70 -28.78 -9.23
CA ALA A 394 0.08 -29.05 -7.94
C ALA A 394 -0.17 -27.74 -7.18
N ALA A 395 -1.04 -27.79 -6.17
CA ALA A 395 -1.25 -26.72 -5.21
C ALA A 395 -1.05 -27.22 -3.77
N HIS A 396 -0.66 -26.31 -2.88
CA HIS A 396 -0.56 -26.58 -1.46
C HIS A 396 -0.86 -25.37 -0.59
N ILE A 397 -1.49 -25.63 0.56
CA ILE A 397 -1.78 -24.63 1.60
C ILE A 397 -1.40 -25.26 2.94
N ILE A 398 -0.67 -24.51 3.77
CA ILE A 398 -0.20 -25.01 5.08
C ILE A 398 -1.35 -25.02 6.06
N GLU A 399 -2.00 -23.87 6.24
CA GLU A 399 -3.08 -23.72 7.21
C GLU A 399 -4.10 -22.72 6.69
N MET A 400 -5.35 -22.88 7.11
CA MET A 400 -6.43 -21.94 6.91
C MET A 400 -7.20 -21.71 8.20
N SER A 401 -7.63 -20.46 8.41
CA SER A 401 -8.57 -20.12 9.48
C SER A 401 -9.73 -19.34 8.90
N VAL A 402 -10.95 -19.67 9.30
CA VAL A 402 -12.18 -19.03 8.80
C VAL A 402 -12.83 -18.25 9.95
N TYR A 403 -13.34 -17.06 9.65
CA TYR A 403 -13.98 -16.18 10.63
C TYR A 403 -15.36 -15.75 10.16
N GLY A 404 -16.25 -15.50 11.11
CA GLY A 404 -17.58 -15.02 10.83
C GLY A 404 -18.47 -15.01 12.07
N ARG A 405 -19.76 -14.83 11.84
CA ARG A 405 -20.79 -14.95 12.87
C ARG A 405 -21.54 -16.28 12.70
N PRO A 406 -21.66 -17.12 13.74
CA PRO A 406 -22.53 -18.29 13.72
C PRO A 406 -23.98 -17.86 13.45
N GLU A 407 -24.70 -18.64 12.64
CA GLU A 407 -26.13 -18.42 12.38
C GLU A 407 -27.00 -19.63 12.73
#